data_AF-A0A3E1QDU4-F1
#
_entry.id   AF-A0A3E1QDU4-F1
#
_cell.length_a   1.000
_cell.length_b   1.000
_cell.length_c   1.000
_cell.angle_alpha   90.00
_cell.angle_beta   90.00
_cell.angle_gamma   90.00
#
_symmetry.space_group_name_H-M   'P 1'
#
loop_
_entity.id
_entity.type
_entity.pdbx_description
1 polymer ?
#
loop_
_entity_poly.entity_id
_entity_poly.type
_entity_poly.pdbx_seq_one_letter_code
_entity_poly.pdbx_strand_id
1 'polypeptide(L)'
;MNIEKIRFNEKPSQRIYQDYLKRINRVTKGLPKEDQKEVLMEFNSHIYEGLQQNVNTNEIDRLLDVLEKLGSPEEVLKPLVADKKMEQAIRTFNPLHMVKALALNITNGMSYIIFFVLYLMLFGFVFLIYSKLTNPVETGLFFDGNHFQALGRINPGYIEGTQTHEVLGHWFIPVMLLSIIVFYLLITLLVRLKRKINNK
;
A
#
# COMPACT_ATOMS: atom_id res chain seq x y z
N MET A 1 -27.65 11.43 21.73
CA MET A 1 -26.81 12.45 22.41
C MET A 1 -26.61 13.65 21.49
N ASN A 2 -27.21 14.80 21.81
CA ASN A 2 -27.03 16.07 21.08
C ASN A 2 -25.78 16.79 21.61
N ILE A 3 -25.08 17.53 20.76
CA ILE A 3 -23.94 18.34 21.19
C ILE A 3 -24.48 19.56 21.91
N GLU A 4 -24.09 19.73 23.17
CA GLU A 4 -24.39 20.95 23.90
C GLU A 4 -23.45 22.06 23.42
N LYS A 5 -24.06 23.11 22.83
CA LYS A 5 -23.30 24.24 22.29
C LYS A 5 -22.83 25.13 23.42
N ILE A 6 -21.58 25.58 23.33
CA ILE A 6 -21.02 26.56 24.26
C ILE A 6 -21.78 27.87 24.10
N ARG A 7 -22.20 28.44 25.23
CA ARG A 7 -22.88 29.74 25.30
C ARG A 7 -21.83 30.81 25.56
N PHE A 8 -21.85 31.87 24.77
CA PHE A 8 -20.97 33.03 24.90
C PHE A 8 -21.78 34.24 25.34
N ASN A 9 -21.16 35.13 26.12
CA ASN A 9 -21.78 36.38 26.56
C ASN A 9 -21.80 37.41 25.42
N GLU A 10 -20.77 37.40 24.58
CA GLU A 10 -20.64 38.35 23.48
C GLU A 10 -21.14 37.75 22.15
N LYS A 11 -21.97 38.51 21.42
CA LYS A 11 -22.48 38.11 20.09
C LYS A 11 -21.35 37.80 19.09
N PRO A 12 -20.24 38.57 19.03
CA PRO A 12 -19.10 38.25 18.17
C PRO A 12 -18.48 36.86 18.47
N SER A 13 -18.21 36.54 19.74
CA SER A 13 -17.68 35.23 20.15
C SER A 13 -18.59 34.09 19.70
N GLN A 14 -19.90 34.26 19.92
CA GLN A 14 -20.90 33.27 19.49
C GLN A 14 -20.87 33.03 17.98
N ARG A 15 -20.67 34.09 17.18
CA ARG A 15 -20.59 34.00 15.72
C ARG A 15 -19.30 33.32 15.26
N ILE A 16 -18.16 33.65 15.86
CA ILE A 16 -16.85 33.06 15.55
C ILE A 16 -16.89 31.54 15.82
N TYR A 17 -17.35 31.14 17.01
CA TYR A 17 -17.50 29.74 17.37
C TYR A 17 -18.43 28.98 16.41
N GLN A 18 -19.59 29.55 16.08
CA GLN A 18 -20.52 28.91 15.14
C GLN A 18 -19.93 28.77 13.73
N ASP A 19 -19.15 29.74 13.26
CA ASP A 19 -18.49 29.68 11.97
C ASP A 19 -17.44 28.55 11.95
N TYR A 20 -16.65 28.43 13.00
CA TYR A 20 -15.68 27.36 13.16
C TYR A 20 -16.34 25.96 13.14
N LEU A 21 -17.43 25.77 13.89
CA LEU A 21 -18.19 24.51 13.85
C LEU A 21 -18.82 24.23 12.48
N LYS A 22 -19.26 25.27 11.74
CA LYS A 22 -19.77 25.09 10.37
C LYS A 22 -18.67 24.61 9.42
N ARG A 23 -17.45 25.12 9.58
CA ARG A 23 -16.29 24.67 8.80
C ARG A 23 -15.94 23.21 9.09
N ILE A 24 -15.93 22.79 10.36
CA ILE A 24 -15.78 21.38 10.74
C ILE A 24 -16.83 20.52 10.01
N ASN A 25 -18.12 20.87 10.14
CA ASN A 25 -19.20 20.13 9.49
C ASN A 25 -19.05 20.08 7.95
N ARG A 26 -18.57 21.15 7.33
CA ARG A 26 -18.33 21.20 5.89
C ARG A 26 -17.23 20.23 5.47
N VAL A 27 -16.13 20.20 6.22
CA VAL A 27 -14.97 19.33 5.95
C VAL A 27 -15.30 17.86 6.20
N THR A 28 -16.09 17.54 7.24
CA THR A 28 -16.47 16.18 7.59
C THR A 28 -17.71 15.66 6.88
N LYS A 29 -18.43 16.48 6.09
CA LYS A 29 -19.71 16.14 5.44
C LYS A 29 -19.69 14.81 4.66
N GLY A 30 -18.53 14.43 4.10
CA GLY A 30 -18.34 13.20 3.34
C GLY A 30 -18.10 11.93 4.17
N LEU A 31 -18.04 12.02 5.50
CA LEU A 31 -17.88 10.88 6.41
C LEU A 31 -19.24 10.30 6.84
N PRO A 32 -19.27 9.11 7.44
CA PRO A 32 -20.45 8.61 8.17
C PRO A 32 -20.94 9.62 9.23
N LYS A 33 -22.26 9.59 9.51
CA LYS A 33 -22.89 10.52 10.46
C LYS A 33 -22.33 10.42 11.88
N GLU A 34 -21.91 9.22 12.27
CA GLU A 34 -21.31 8.96 13.57
C GLU A 34 -19.92 9.63 13.68
N ASP A 35 -19.08 9.45 12.67
CA ASP A 35 -17.76 10.09 12.59
C ASP A 35 -17.83 11.62 12.53
N GLN A 36 -18.79 12.17 11.76
CA GLN A 36 -19.04 13.62 11.72
C GLN A 36 -19.30 14.17 13.11
N LYS A 37 -20.06 13.41 13.90
CA LYS A 37 -20.51 13.80 15.23
C LYS A 37 -19.40 13.66 16.27
N GLU A 38 -18.61 12.59 16.19
CA GLU A 38 -17.44 12.35 17.04
C GLU A 38 -16.44 13.50 16.90
N VAL A 39 -16.04 13.83 15.67
CA VAL A 39 -15.13 14.95 15.40
C VAL A 39 -15.69 16.27 15.92
N LEU A 40 -16.98 16.52 15.71
CA LEU A 40 -17.63 17.74 16.18
C LEU A 40 -17.68 17.81 17.72
N MET A 41 -17.84 16.67 18.40
CA MET A 41 -17.81 16.58 19.86
C MET A 41 -16.42 16.84 20.43
N GLU A 42 -15.39 16.23 19.85
CA GLU A 42 -13.99 16.38 20.27
C GLU A 42 -13.50 17.82 20.15
N PHE A 43 -13.76 18.47 19.02
CA PHE A 43 -13.41 19.89 18.87
C PHE A 43 -14.24 20.78 19.81
N ASN A 44 -15.51 20.45 20.04
CA ASN A 44 -16.33 21.20 20.99
C ASN A 44 -15.82 21.07 22.44
N SER A 45 -15.36 19.88 22.85
CA SER A 45 -14.76 19.70 24.17
C SER A 45 -13.42 20.44 24.31
N HIS A 46 -12.55 20.39 23.30
CA HIS A 46 -11.29 21.13 23.34
C HIS A 46 -11.49 22.65 23.37
N ILE A 47 -12.48 23.17 22.64
CA ILE A 47 -12.83 24.59 22.73
C ILE A 47 -13.31 24.92 24.15
N TYR A 48 -14.19 24.09 24.73
CA TYR A 48 -14.68 24.28 26.09
C TYR A 48 -13.55 24.27 27.13
N GLU A 49 -12.68 23.27 27.09
CA GLU A 49 -11.52 23.14 27.98
C GLU A 49 -10.56 24.33 27.83
N GLY A 50 -10.26 24.72 26.60
CA GLY A 50 -9.38 25.86 26.32
C GLY A 50 -9.90 27.18 26.87
N LEU A 51 -11.21 27.41 26.81
CA LEU A 51 -11.85 28.60 27.37
C LEU A 51 -11.79 28.67 28.91
N GLN A 52 -11.65 27.53 29.60
CA GLN A 52 -11.51 27.49 31.06
C GLN A 52 -10.10 27.82 31.55
N GLN A 53 -9.07 27.65 30.71
CA GLN A 53 -7.67 27.70 31.15
C GLN A 53 -7.08 29.12 31.30
N ASN A 54 -7.79 30.17 30.88
CA ASN A 54 -7.35 31.56 31.06
C ASN A 54 -8.56 32.45 31.31
N VAL A 55 -8.79 32.96 32.52
CA VAL A 55 -9.98 33.79 32.82
C VAL A 55 -9.68 35.30 32.73
N ASN A 56 -8.40 35.68 32.61
CA ASN A 56 -7.96 37.07 32.75
C ASN A 56 -7.98 37.90 31.45
N THR A 57 -8.28 37.29 30.30
CA THR A 57 -8.41 37.96 29.00
C THR A 57 -9.88 38.04 28.58
N ASN A 58 -10.22 38.95 27.67
CA ASN A 58 -11.60 39.09 27.20
C ASN A 58 -12.08 37.80 26.49
N GLU A 59 -13.40 37.62 26.35
CA GLU A 59 -13.96 36.37 25.81
C GLU A 59 -13.53 36.08 24.36
N ILE A 60 -13.43 37.13 23.55
CA ILE A 60 -13.06 37.03 22.13
C ILE A 60 -11.61 36.57 21.98
N ASP A 61 -10.66 37.22 22.64
CA ASP A 61 -9.23 36.93 22.54
C ASP A 61 -8.96 35.48 22.98
N ARG A 62 -9.63 35.03 24.06
CA ARG A 62 -9.54 33.63 24.51
C ARG A 62 -10.02 32.64 23.47
N LEU A 63 -11.16 32.93 22.85
CA LEU A 63 -11.69 32.08 21.79
C LEU A 63 -10.72 32.05 20.60
N LEU A 64 -10.20 33.21 20.17
CA LEU A 64 -9.26 33.29 19.07
C LEU A 64 -7.97 32.52 19.37
N ASP A 65 -7.39 32.66 20.56
CA ASP A 65 -6.20 31.92 21.00
C ASP A 65 -6.41 30.40 20.97
N VAL A 66 -7.59 29.94 21.44
CA VAL A 66 -7.95 28.52 21.43
C VAL A 66 -8.11 28.02 19.99
N LEU A 67 -8.80 28.78 19.13
CA LEU A 67 -9.00 28.40 17.73
C LEU A 67 -7.69 28.44 16.93
N GLU A 68 -6.76 29.35 17.26
CA GLU A 68 -5.43 29.40 16.65
C GLU A 68 -4.62 28.16 16.99
N LYS A 69 -4.63 27.73 18.27
CA LYS A 69 -3.97 26.48 18.70
C LYS A 69 -4.58 25.24 18.06
N LEU A 70 -5.90 25.22 17.88
CA LEU A 70 -6.60 24.14 17.18
C LEU A 70 -6.35 24.14 15.67
N GLY A 71 -5.93 25.26 15.11
CA GLY A 71 -5.68 25.41 13.68
C GLY A 71 -6.95 25.47 12.83
N SER A 72 -6.77 25.62 11.52
CA SER A 72 -7.88 25.65 10.58
C SER A 72 -8.50 24.25 10.38
N PRO A 73 -9.83 24.08 10.43
CA PRO A 73 -10.45 22.77 10.25
C PRO A 73 -10.08 22.11 8.92
N GLU A 74 -9.90 22.88 7.86
CA GLU A 74 -9.54 22.40 6.52
C GLU A 74 -8.13 21.80 6.45
N GLU A 75 -7.21 22.26 7.30
CA GLU A 75 -5.84 21.73 7.38
C GLU A 75 -5.77 20.56 8.35
N VAL A 76 -6.28 20.74 9.57
CA VAL A 76 -6.12 19.77 10.67
C VAL A 76 -6.94 18.51 10.43
N LEU A 77 -8.14 18.61 9.85
CA LEU A 77 -8.99 17.45 9.58
C LEU A 77 -8.67 16.76 8.25
N LYS A 78 -7.83 17.33 7.39
CA LYS A 78 -7.49 16.74 6.09
C LYS A 78 -6.96 15.30 6.20
N PRO A 79 -5.96 14.98 7.05
CA PRO A 79 -5.49 13.60 7.20
C PRO A 79 -6.57 12.68 7.79
N LEU A 80 -7.27 13.11 8.85
CA LEU A 80 -8.31 12.33 9.49
C LEU A 80 -9.46 11.97 8.53
N VAL A 81 -9.91 12.93 7.72
CA VAL A 81 -10.97 12.71 6.71
C VAL A 81 -10.49 11.75 5.62
N ALA A 82 -9.21 11.82 5.22
CA ALA A 82 -8.65 10.89 4.25
C ALA A 82 -8.64 9.46 4.81
N ASP A 83 -8.19 9.28 6.05
CA ASP A 83 -8.12 7.99 6.74
C ASP A 83 -9.51 7.38 6.94
N LYS A 84 -10.46 8.13 7.51
CA LYS A 84 -11.85 7.63 7.71
C LYS A 84 -12.57 7.33 6.39
N LYS A 85 -12.30 8.07 5.30
CA LYS A 85 -12.80 7.72 3.96
C LYS A 85 -12.17 6.44 3.41
N MET A 86 -10.90 6.21 3.68
CA MET A 86 -10.23 4.97 3.30
C MET A 86 -10.82 3.78 4.07
N GLU A 87 -11.01 3.90 5.39
CA GLU A 87 -11.68 2.89 6.20
C GLU A 87 -13.11 2.62 5.73
N GLN A 88 -13.87 3.66 5.39
CA GLN A 88 -15.20 3.51 4.82
C GLN A 88 -15.17 2.74 3.50
N ALA A 89 -14.23 3.06 2.60
CA ALA A 89 -14.06 2.37 1.32
C ALA A 89 -13.68 0.89 1.50
N ILE A 90 -12.85 0.58 2.51
CA ILE A 90 -12.47 -0.79 2.86
C ILE A 90 -13.68 -1.55 3.44
N ARG A 91 -14.40 -0.95 4.41
CA ARG A 91 -15.58 -1.55 5.04
C ARG A 91 -16.75 -1.76 4.09
N THR A 92 -16.95 -0.88 3.11
CA THR A 92 -18.06 -0.97 2.15
C THR A 92 -17.75 -1.86 0.95
N PHE A 93 -16.57 -2.49 0.89
CA PHE A 93 -16.20 -3.46 -0.15
C PHE A 93 -16.44 -2.94 -1.58
N ASN A 94 -16.25 -1.64 -1.83
CA ASN A 94 -16.45 -1.09 -3.17
C ASN A 94 -15.21 -1.38 -4.04
N PRO A 95 -15.29 -2.37 -4.96
CA PRO A 95 -14.12 -2.92 -5.64
C PRO A 95 -13.41 -1.89 -6.52
N LEU A 96 -14.12 -0.84 -6.95
CA LEU A 96 -13.54 0.22 -7.79
C LEU A 96 -12.51 1.07 -7.03
N HIS A 97 -12.74 1.31 -5.74
CA HIS A 97 -11.81 2.09 -4.90
C HIS A 97 -10.60 1.26 -4.48
N MET A 98 -10.79 -0.04 -4.26
CA MET A 98 -9.70 -0.99 -4.06
C MET A 98 -8.81 -1.08 -5.30
N VAL A 99 -9.40 -1.15 -6.50
CA VAL A 99 -8.66 -1.11 -7.77
C VAL A 99 -7.94 0.22 -7.99
N LYS A 100 -8.54 1.37 -7.62
CA LYS A 100 -7.84 2.67 -7.70
C LYS A 100 -6.69 2.78 -6.70
N ALA A 101 -6.85 2.30 -5.47
CA ALA A 101 -5.80 2.28 -4.45
C ALA A 101 -4.66 1.32 -4.82
N LEU A 102 -4.99 0.17 -5.42
CA LEU A 102 -4.04 -0.75 -6.01
C LEU A 102 -3.35 -0.13 -7.23
N ALA A 103 -4.07 0.55 -8.12
CA ALA A 103 -3.52 1.21 -9.31
C ALA A 103 -2.57 2.36 -8.94
N LEU A 104 -2.87 3.13 -7.90
CA LEU A 104 -1.99 4.19 -7.40
C LEU A 104 -0.69 3.64 -6.80
N ASN A 105 -0.76 2.44 -6.20
CA ASN A 105 0.39 1.74 -5.64
C ASN A 105 1.02 0.72 -6.60
N ILE A 106 0.47 0.52 -7.80
CA ILE A 106 0.97 -0.45 -8.78
C ILE A 106 2.37 -0.09 -9.25
N THR A 107 2.75 1.19 -9.26
CA THR A 107 4.11 1.61 -9.63
C THR A 107 5.14 1.09 -8.62
N ASN A 108 4.80 1.06 -7.33
CA ASN A 108 5.60 0.38 -6.30
C ASN A 108 5.39 -1.15 -6.35
N GLY A 109 4.18 -1.59 -6.68
CA GLY A 109 3.72 -2.98 -6.85
C GLY A 109 4.45 -3.77 -7.95
N MET A 110 4.74 -3.13 -9.07
CA MET A 110 5.32 -3.75 -10.26
C MET A 110 6.72 -4.28 -9.96
N SER A 111 7.48 -3.57 -9.13
CA SER A 111 8.76 -4.08 -8.63
C SER A 111 8.60 -5.38 -7.82
N TYR A 112 7.53 -5.52 -7.03
CA TYR A 112 7.26 -6.74 -6.29
C TYR A 112 6.83 -7.91 -7.19
N ILE A 113 6.11 -7.63 -8.28
CA ILE A 113 5.80 -8.65 -9.30
C ILE A 113 7.10 -9.16 -9.94
N ILE A 114 8.01 -8.25 -10.30
CA ILE A 114 9.33 -8.63 -10.85
C ILE A 114 10.11 -9.47 -9.83
N PHE A 115 10.19 -9.05 -8.56
CA PHE A 115 10.86 -9.84 -7.52
C PHE A 115 10.20 -11.21 -7.31
N PHE A 116 8.87 -11.28 -7.30
CA PHE A 116 8.13 -12.52 -7.18
C PHE A 116 8.48 -13.50 -8.30
N VAL A 117 8.50 -13.04 -9.56
CA VAL A 117 8.90 -13.86 -10.71
C VAL A 117 10.35 -14.33 -10.58
N LEU A 118 11.28 -13.45 -10.18
CA LEU A 118 12.69 -13.82 -10.00
C LEU A 118 12.89 -14.86 -8.88
N TYR A 119 12.19 -14.72 -7.75
CA TYR A 119 12.21 -15.72 -6.69
C TYR A 119 11.56 -17.04 -7.11
N LEU A 120 10.49 -16.99 -7.91
CA LEU A 120 9.87 -18.17 -8.49
C LEU A 120 10.84 -18.91 -9.42
N MET A 121 11.64 -18.18 -10.21
CA MET A 121 12.69 -18.78 -11.04
C MET A 121 13.78 -19.45 -10.21
N LEU A 122 14.23 -18.83 -9.10
CA LEU A 122 15.19 -19.47 -8.18
C LEU A 122 14.66 -20.81 -7.63
N PHE A 123 13.40 -20.81 -7.18
CA PHE A 123 12.74 -22.03 -6.74
C PHE A 123 12.64 -23.05 -7.89
N GLY A 124 12.28 -22.58 -9.09
CA GLY A 124 12.24 -23.38 -10.32
C GLY A 124 13.57 -24.08 -10.62
N PHE A 125 14.70 -23.39 -10.51
CA PHE A 125 16.02 -24.01 -10.74
C PHE A 125 16.33 -25.11 -9.71
N VAL A 126 16.02 -24.90 -8.43
CA VAL A 126 16.16 -25.93 -7.40
C VAL A 126 15.26 -27.14 -7.71
N PHE A 127 14.01 -26.88 -8.11
CA PHE A 127 13.07 -27.92 -8.52
C PHE A 127 13.58 -28.69 -9.75
N LEU A 128 14.16 -28.02 -10.75
CA LEU A 128 14.71 -28.66 -11.95
C LEU A 128 15.93 -29.52 -11.62
N ILE A 129 16.78 -29.11 -10.69
CA ILE A 129 17.89 -29.95 -10.20
C ILE A 129 17.32 -31.23 -9.58
N TYR A 130 16.33 -31.12 -8.70
CA TYR A 130 15.66 -32.28 -8.11
C TYR A 130 14.99 -33.17 -9.18
N SER A 131 14.33 -32.57 -10.17
CA SER A 131 13.71 -33.29 -11.28
C SER A 131 14.74 -34.02 -12.13
N LYS A 132 15.93 -33.45 -12.39
CA LYS A 132 17.01 -34.12 -13.13
C LYS A 132 17.60 -35.30 -12.36
N LEU A 133 17.70 -35.21 -11.03
CA LEU A 133 18.20 -36.31 -10.19
C LEU A 133 17.23 -37.50 -10.16
N THR A 134 15.92 -37.23 -10.19
CA THR A 134 14.88 -38.27 -10.15
C THR A 134 14.49 -38.80 -11.52
N ASN A 135 14.51 -37.94 -12.55
CA ASN A 135 14.09 -38.25 -13.92
C ASN A 135 15.15 -37.70 -14.91
N PRO A 136 16.33 -38.34 -15.03
CA PRO A 136 17.49 -37.78 -15.73
C PRO A 136 17.32 -37.68 -17.25
N VAL A 137 16.54 -38.58 -17.86
CA VAL A 137 16.25 -38.59 -19.30
C VAL A 137 15.20 -37.56 -19.67
N GLU A 138 14.20 -37.37 -18.81
CA GLU A 138 13.04 -36.52 -19.10
C GLU A 138 13.25 -35.05 -18.75
N THR A 139 14.22 -34.74 -17.89
CA THR A 139 14.49 -33.37 -17.45
C THR A 139 15.71 -32.81 -18.16
N GLY A 140 15.63 -31.60 -18.69
CA GLY A 140 16.75 -31.00 -19.39
C GLY A 140 16.43 -29.70 -20.11
N LEU A 141 17.38 -29.28 -20.94
CA LEU A 141 17.17 -28.22 -21.93
C LEU A 141 17.00 -28.89 -23.29
N PHE A 142 15.84 -28.74 -23.89
CA PHE A 142 15.43 -29.48 -25.08
C PHE A 142 15.29 -28.57 -26.29
N PHE A 143 15.83 -29.05 -27.42
CA PHE A 143 15.74 -28.41 -28.72
C PHE A 143 15.26 -29.39 -29.78
N ASP A 144 14.47 -28.89 -30.74
CA ASP A 144 14.11 -29.59 -31.98
C ASP A 144 14.77 -28.86 -33.15
N GLY A 145 15.84 -29.45 -33.69
CA GLY A 145 16.79 -28.73 -34.54
C GLY A 145 17.34 -27.49 -33.83
N ASN A 146 17.06 -26.30 -34.37
CA ASN A 146 17.46 -25.00 -33.79
C ASN A 146 16.36 -24.32 -32.95
N HIS A 147 15.22 -24.97 -32.73
CA HIS A 147 14.10 -24.38 -32.00
C HIS A 147 14.10 -24.83 -30.55
N PHE A 148 14.11 -23.87 -29.62
CA PHE A 148 13.94 -24.13 -28.21
C PHE A 148 12.55 -24.73 -27.95
N GLN A 149 12.52 -25.88 -27.27
CA GLN A 149 11.27 -26.56 -26.91
C GLN A 149 10.93 -26.36 -25.44
N ALA A 150 11.86 -26.71 -24.53
CA ALA A 150 11.63 -26.51 -23.11
C ALA A 150 12.93 -26.46 -22.31
N LEU A 151 12.87 -25.74 -21.19
CA LEU A 151 13.76 -25.91 -20.05
C LEU A 151 12.91 -26.50 -18.93
N GLY A 152 12.97 -27.82 -18.74
CA GLY A 152 12.00 -28.49 -17.89
C GLY A 152 11.96 -30.00 -18.05
N ARG A 153 10.82 -30.58 -17.70
CA ARG A 153 10.51 -32.00 -17.91
C ARG A 153 9.62 -32.16 -19.13
N ILE A 154 9.99 -33.05 -20.05
CA ILE A 154 9.19 -33.42 -21.21
C ILE A 154 8.77 -34.89 -21.09
N ASN A 155 7.57 -35.22 -21.56
CA ASN A 155 7.06 -36.59 -21.59
C ASN A 155 7.91 -37.45 -22.56
N PRO A 156 8.34 -38.67 -22.18
CA PRO A 156 9.08 -39.57 -23.05
C PRO A 156 8.46 -39.79 -24.43
N GLY A 157 7.13 -39.95 -24.51
CA GLY A 157 6.45 -40.19 -25.79
C GLY A 157 6.51 -39.01 -26.76
N TYR A 158 6.74 -37.78 -26.26
CA TYR A 158 6.99 -36.62 -27.11
C TYR A 158 8.41 -36.62 -27.67
N ILE A 159 9.39 -37.06 -26.88
CA ILE A 159 10.80 -37.17 -27.27
C ILE A 159 10.94 -38.23 -28.38
N GLU A 160 10.30 -39.40 -28.22
CA GLU A 160 10.33 -40.47 -29.21
C GLU A 160 9.63 -40.11 -30.54
N GLY A 161 8.61 -39.25 -30.48
CA GLY A 161 7.84 -38.81 -31.64
C GLY A 161 8.39 -37.60 -32.40
N THR A 162 9.50 -37.01 -31.94
CA THR A 162 10.09 -35.79 -32.53
C THR A 162 11.61 -35.91 -32.65
N GLN A 163 12.29 -34.96 -33.29
CA GLN A 163 13.77 -34.87 -33.27
C GLN A 163 14.26 -34.07 -32.05
N THR A 164 13.46 -34.02 -30.98
CA THR A 164 13.77 -33.30 -29.76
C THR A 164 14.89 -34.01 -29.01
N HIS A 165 15.96 -33.30 -28.69
CA HIS A 165 17.08 -33.83 -27.92
C HIS A 165 17.51 -32.86 -26.82
N GLU A 166 18.06 -33.44 -25.76
CA GLU A 166 18.56 -32.71 -24.60
C GLU A 166 19.99 -32.24 -24.86
N VAL A 167 20.27 -30.94 -24.69
CA VAL A 167 21.54 -30.34 -25.14
C VAL A 167 22.58 -30.18 -24.03
N LEU A 168 22.18 -30.17 -22.75
CA LEU A 168 23.10 -29.91 -21.64
C LEU A 168 23.65 -31.20 -21.01
N GLY A 169 22.92 -32.30 -21.02
CA GLY A 169 23.37 -33.58 -20.47
C GLY A 169 23.81 -33.44 -19.00
N HIS A 170 25.04 -33.86 -18.71
CA HIS A 170 25.65 -33.73 -17.38
C HIS A 170 25.90 -32.28 -16.95
N TRP A 171 25.97 -31.33 -17.90
CA TRP A 171 26.12 -29.91 -17.60
C TRP A 171 24.83 -29.24 -17.12
N PHE A 172 23.69 -29.93 -17.20
CA PHE A 172 22.41 -29.36 -16.78
C PHE A 172 22.44 -28.86 -15.32
N ILE A 173 22.92 -29.69 -14.38
CA ILE A 173 22.98 -29.33 -12.95
C ILE A 173 23.95 -28.16 -12.71
N PRO A 174 25.21 -28.19 -13.20
CA PRO A 174 26.10 -27.02 -13.14
C PRO A 174 25.50 -25.74 -13.70
N VAL A 175 24.79 -25.80 -14.83
CA VAL A 175 24.13 -24.62 -15.42
C VAL A 175 23.01 -24.11 -14.51
N MET A 176 22.17 -24.98 -13.94
CA MET A 176 21.13 -24.56 -12.99
C MET A 176 21.72 -23.92 -11.72
N LEU A 177 22.80 -24.48 -11.18
CA LEU A 177 23.51 -23.89 -10.03
C LEU A 177 24.10 -22.51 -10.38
N LEU A 178 24.71 -22.37 -11.55
CA LEU A 178 25.21 -21.09 -12.03
C LEU A 178 24.07 -20.08 -12.21
N SER A 179 22.92 -20.49 -12.78
CA SER A 179 21.73 -19.66 -12.90
C SER A 179 21.21 -19.20 -11.54
N ILE A 180 21.21 -20.07 -10.51
CA ILE A 180 20.86 -19.68 -9.13
C ILE A 180 21.76 -18.56 -8.63
N ILE A 181 23.08 -18.69 -8.79
CA ILE A 181 24.05 -17.66 -8.35
C ILE A 181 23.81 -16.35 -9.09
N VAL A 182 23.68 -16.39 -10.42
CA VAL A 182 23.45 -15.21 -11.27
C VAL A 182 22.15 -14.50 -10.89
N PHE A 183 21.05 -15.24 -10.72
CA PHE A 183 19.76 -14.66 -10.36
C PHE A 183 19.76 -14.12 -8.92
N TYR A 184 20.43 -14.78 -7.98
CA TYR A 184 20.59 -14.26 -6.62
C TYR A 184 21.34 -12.92 -6.60
N LEU A 185 22.43 -12.81 -7.36
CA LEU A 185 23.18 -11.56 -7.51
C LEU A 185 22.34 -10.47 -8.19
N LEU A 186 21.59 -10.82 -9.23
CA LEU A 186 20.67 -9.92 -9.92
C LEU A 186 19.58 -9.38 -8.99
N ILE A 187 18.92 -10.25 -8.22
CA ILE A 187 17.92 -9.86 -7.23
C ILE A 187 18.54 -8.91 -6.20
N THR A 188 19.71 -9.26 -5.66
CA THR A 188 20.43 -8.43 -4.68
C THR A 188 20.77 -7.05 -5.24
N LEU A 189 21.23 -6.98 -6.49
CA LEU A 189 21.52 -5.73 -7.20
C LEU A 189 20.25 -4.89 -7.38
N LEU A 190 19.15 -5.49 -7.85
CA LEU A 190 17.87 -4.81 -8.05
C LEU A 190 17.30 -4.28 -6.74
N VAL A 191 17.40 -5.02 -5.63
CA VAL A 191 16.99 -4.56 -4.30
C VAL A 191 17.82 -3.33 -3.88
N ARG A 192 19.14 -3.37 -4.06
CA ARG A 192 20.03 -2.24 -3.75
C ARG A 192 19.71 -1.00 -4.58
N LEU A 193 19.46 -1.18 -5.88
CA LEU A 193 19.07 -0.09 -6.78
C LEU A 193 17.72 0.51 -6.38
N LYS A 194 16.72 -0.32 -6.11
CA LYS A 194 15.39 0.12 -5.64
C LYS A 194 15.51 0.93 -4.35
N ARG A 195 16.30 0.46 -3.36
CA ARG A 195 16.53 1.20 -2.11
C ARG A 195 17.20 2.56 -2.34
N LYS A 196 18.14 2.64 -3.28
CA LYS A 196 18.82 3.90 -3.63
C LYS A 196 17.89 4.91 -4.30
N ILE A 197 16.94 4.44 -5.12
CA ILE A 197 15.94 5.28 -5.78
C ILE A 197 14.91 5.79 -4.76
N ASN A 198 14.43 4.94 -3.86
CA ASN A 198 13.44 5.32 -2.85
C ASN A 198 13.96 6.24 -1.74
N ASN A 199 15.28 6.26 -1.52
CA ASN A 199 15.94 7.11 -0.51
C ASN A 199 16.45 8.44 -1.09
N LYS A 200 16.15 8.76 -2.35
CA LYS A 200 16.40 10.05 -3.00
C LYS A 200 15.08 10.80 -3.14
#